data_AF-A0A1A3QPX1-F1
#
_entry.id   AF-A0A1A3QPX1-F1
#
_cell.length_a   1.000
_cell.length_b   1.000
_cell.length_c   1.000
_cell.angle_alpha   90.00
_cell.angle_beta   90.00
_cell.angle_gamma   90.00
#
_symmetry.space_group_name_H-M   'P 1'
#
loop_
_entity.id
_entity.type
_entity.pdbx_description
1 polymer ?
#
loop_
_entity_poly.entity_id
_entity_poly.type
_entity_poly.pdbx_seq_one_letter_code
_entity_poly.pdbx_strand_id
1 'polypeptide(L)'
;MSAFLIAAPEALAAASADLSGIGEAIKEATASWAPPTTGIAPAAADEVSAAIARLFGNYAQTYQALGAQAVAFQQQFMQALSGGAGSYASAEATSAAFLQLPGLQAVERNLLDTFNAYSLTFTGR
;
A
#
# COMPACT_ATOMS: atom_id res chain seq x y z
N MET A 1 -12.66 -6.85 -25.31
CA MET A 1 -13.14 -6.13 -24.11
C MET A 1 -12.00 -5.28 -23.61
N SER A 2 -12.10 -3.96 -23.73
CA SER A 2 -11.13 -3.03 -23.18
C SER A 2 -11.38 -2.91 -21.67
N ALA A 3 -10.41 -3.27 -20.84
CA ALA A 3 -10.48 -3.01 -19.40
C ALA A 3 -9.93 -1.60 -19.14
N PHE A 4 -10.72 -0.76 -18.48
CA PHE A 4 -10.26 0.53 -17.97
C PHE A 4 -9.77 0.33 -16.54
N LEU A 5 -8.54 0.72 -16.27
CA LEU A 5 -7.95 0.73 -14.94
C LEU A 5 -8.07 2.16 -14.39
N ILE A 6 -8.71 2.31 -13.23
CA ILE A 6 -8.73 3.57 -12.48
C ILE A 6 -7.93 3.32 -11.20
N ALA A 7 -6.85 4.07 -11.01
CA ALA A 7 -6.06 4.07 -9.79
C ALA A 7 -6.36 5.36 -9.00
N ALA A 8 -6.32 5.28 -7.66
CA ALA A 8 -6.44 6.42 -6.77
C ALA A 8 -5.18 6.49 -5.88
N PRO A 9 -4.06 7.07 -6.39
CA PRO A 9 -2.77 7.08 -5.70
C PRO A 9 -2.83 7.64 -4.27
N GLU A 10 -3.61 8.71 -4.07
CA GLU A 10 -3.76 9.39 -2.78
C GLU A 10 -4.45 8.49 -1.76
N ALA A 11 -5.46 7.72 -2.17
CA ALA A 11 -6.14 6.76 -1.32
C ALA A 11 -5.22 5.59 -0.91
N LEU A 12 -4.36 5.13 -1.81
CA LEU A 12 -3.36 4.09 -1.51
C LEU A 12 -2.29 4.61 -0.53
N ALA A 13 -1.86 5.86 -0.68
CA ALA A 13 -0.92 6.49 0.25
C ALA A 13 -1.55 6.66 1.65
N ALA A 14 -2.80 7.12 1.73
CA ALA A 14 -3.53 7.24 2.99
C ALA A 14 -3.69 5.87 3.67
N ALA A 15 -4.12 4.84 2.92
CA ALA A 15 -4.26 3.49 3.44
C ALA A 15 -2.92 2.93 3.97
N SER A 16 -1.80 3.22 3.30
CA SER A 16 -0.47 2.83 3.79
C SER A 16 -0.11 3.49 5.13
N ALA A 17 -0.51 4.75 5.34
CA ALA A 17 -0.28 5.46 6.60
C ALA A 17 -1.15 4.89 7.73
N ASP A 18 -2.42 4.63 7.46
CA ASP A 18 -3.34 4.02 8.44
C ASP A 18 -2.86 2.64 8.87
N LEU A 19 -2.43 1.81 7.91
CA LEU A 19 -1.87 0.49 8.19
C LEU A 19 -0.58 0.56 9.01
N SER A 20 0.22 1.61 8.84
CA SER A 20 1.40 1.85 9.69
C SER A 20 1.00 2.10 11.13
N GLY A 21 -0.03 2.93 11.35
CA GLY A 21 -0.53 3.25 12.69
C GLY A 21 -1.08 2.01 13.40
N ILE A 22 -1.87 1.19 12.69
CA ILE A 22 -2.40 -0.07 13.22
C ILE A 22 -1.24 -1.03 13.57
N GLY A 23 -0.22 -1.13 12.70
CA GLY A 23 0.94 -1.99 12.92
C GLY A 23 1.72 -1.63 14.19
N GLU A 24 1.98 -0.35 14.42
CA GLU A 24 2.66 0.10 15.66
C GLU A 24 1.80 -0.14 16.90
N ALA A 25 0.48 0.09 16.86
CA ALA A 25 -0.41 -0.21 17.98
C ALA A 25 -0.40 -1.71 18.37
N ILE A 26 -0.39 -2.60 17.37
CA ILE A 26 -0.31 -4.06 17.59
C ILE A 26 1.04 -4.43 18.22
N LYS A 27 2.13 -3.83 17.74
CA LYS A 27 3.48 -4.09 18.22
C LYS A 27 3.65 -3.62 19.68
N GLU A 28 3.13 -2.45 20.03
CA GLU A 28 3.11 -1.96 21.41
C GLU A 28 2.31 -2.89 22.33
N ALA A 29 1.09 -3.27 21.93
CA ALA A 29 0.26 -4.19 22.69
C ALA A 29 0.96 -5.54 22.90
N THR A 30 1.54 -6.10 21.83
CA THR A 30 2.26 -7.37 21.84
C THR A 30 3.49 -7.32 22.77
N ALA A 31 4.24 -6.23 22.74
CA ALA A 31 5.37 -6.02 23.64
C ALA A 31 4.94 -5.93 25.11
N SER A 32 3.79 -5.31 25.39
CA SER A 32 3.28 -5.18 26.76
C SER A 32 2.84 -6.52 27.39
N TRP A 33 2.34 -7.46 26.58
CA TRP A 33 1.87 -8.76 27.06
C TRP A 33 2.92 -9.88 26.91
N ALA A 34 4.02 -9.65 26.20
CA ALA A 34 5.08 -10.65 26.04
C ALA A 34 5.67 -11.14 27.37
N PRO A 35 6.03 -10.26 28.34
CA PRO A 35 6.58 -10.72 29.62
C PRO A 35 5.62 -11.63 30.43
N PRO A 36 4.34 -11.25 30.68
CA PRO A 36 3.46 -12.09 31.49
C PRO A 36 3.05 -13.40 30.80
N THR A 37 3.08 -13.46 29.46
CA THR A 37 2.70 -14.69 28.72
C THR A 37 3.87 -15.66 28.55
N THR A 38 5.12 -15.18 28.53
CA THR A 38 6.32 -16.03 28.42
C THR A 38 6.89 -16.43 29.78
N GLY A 39 6.67 -15.61 30.82
CA GLY A 39 7.15 -15.82 32.19
C GLY A 39 6.09 -16.42 33.13
N ILE A 40 5.31 -17.40 32.67
CA ILE A 40 4.26 -18.02 33.48
C ILE A 40 4.87 -18.79 34.64
N ALA A 41 4.45 -18.49 35.87
CA ALA A 41 4.85 -19.21 37.06
C ALA A 41 4.09 -20.56 37.18
N PRO A 42 4.72 -21.64 37.68
CA PRO A 42 4.01 -22.87 38.02
C PRO A 42 2.91 -22.63 39.06
N ALA A 43 1.77 -23.28 38.89
CA ALA A 43 0.64 -23.16 39.84
C ALA A 43 0.95 -23.78 41.21
N ALA A 44 1.81 -24.80 41.25
CA ALA A 44 2.34 -25.43 42.45
C ALA A 44 3.77 -25.95 42.19
N ALA A 45 4.42 -26.47 43.24
CA ALA A 45 5.81 -26.92 43.20
C ALA A 45 6.01 -28.31 42.54
N ASP A 46 4.93 -28.93 42.07
CA ASP A 46 4.98 -30.23 41.43
C ASP A 46 5.44 -30.15 39.96
N GLU A 47 5.91 -31.28 39.45
CA GLU A 47 6.46 -31.38 38.09
C GLU A 47 5.41 -31.15 37.00
N VAL A 48 4.13 -31.46 37.26
CA VAL A 48 3.04 -31.26 36.29
C VAL A 48 2.76 -29.77 36.13
N SER A 49 2.66 -29.03 37.24
CA SER A 49 2.54 -27.57 37.25
C SER A 49 3.71 -26.89 36.53
N ALA A 50 4.94 -27.36 36.77
CA ALA A 50 6.13 -26.84 36.10
C ALA A 50 6.11 -27.14 34.59
N ALA A 51 5.70 -28.35 34.20
CA ALA A 51 5.59 -28.74 32.79
C ALA A 51 4.52 -27.92 32.05
N ILE A 52 3.36 -27.67 32.67
CA ILE A 52 2.29 -26.85 32.09
C ILE A 52 2.75 -25.41 31.90
N ALA A 53 3.39 -24.79 32.91
CA ALA A 53 3.93 -23.44 32.80
C ALA A 53 4.95 -23.32 31.64
N ARG A 54 5.86 -24.30 31.51
CA ARG A 54 6.81 -24.36 30.39
C ARG A 54 6.13 -24.52 29.03
N LEU A 55 5.10 -25.37 28.93
CA LEU A 55 4.35 -25.57 27.69
C LEU A 55 3.76 -24.25 27.17
N PHE A 56 3.06 -23.51 28.04
CA PHE A 56 2.46 -22.24 27.66
C PHE A 56 3.49 -21.15 27.40
N GLY A 57 4.56 -21.08 28.21
CA GLY A 57 5.66 -20.12 27.98
C GLY A 57 6.34 -20.36 26.61
N ASN A 58 6.59 -21.61 26.24
CA ASN A 58 7.15 -21.96 24.93
C ASN A 58 6.19 -21.63 23.78
N TYR A 59 4.89 -21.86 23.97
CA TYR A 59 3.88 -21.48 22.99
C TYR A 59 3.85 -19.96 22.79
N ALA A 60 3.91 -19.18 23.87
CA ALA A 60 3.99 -17.73 23.81
C ALA A 60 5.26 -17.25 23.09
N GLN A 61 6.42 -17.85 23.34
CA GLN A 61 7.65 -17.53 22.62
C GLN A 61 7.54 -17.81 21.11
N THR A 62 6.90 -18.93 20.75
CA THR A 62 6.64 -19.28 19.34
C THR A 62 5.70 -18.27 18.69
N TYR A 63 4.64 -17.86 19.41
CA TYR A 63 3.72 -16.82 18.95
C TYR A 63 4.44 -15.48 18.71
N GLN A 64 5.32 -15.08 19.63
CA GLN A 64 6.13 -13.85 19.48
C GLN A 64 7.05 -13.92 18.25
N ALA A 65 7.70 -15.06 18.01
CA ALA A 65 8.55 -15.25 16.84
C ALA A 65 7.76 -15.19 15.52
N LEU A 66 6.55 -15.76 15.49
CA LEU A 66 5.65 -15.65 14.34
C LEU A 66 5.14 -14.21 14.14
N GLY A 67 4.80 -13.52 15.23
CA GLY A 67 4.39 -12.11 15.21
C GLY A 67 5.47 -11.21 14.60
N ALA A 68 6.74 -11.44 14.93
CA ALA A 68 7.86 -10.70 14.34
C ALA A 68 7.94 -10.89 12.81
N GLN A 69 7.68 -12.10 12.30
CA GLN A 69 7.62 -12.36 10.87
C GLN A 69 6.43 -11.65 10.20
N ALA A 70 5.28 -11.64 10.86
CA ALA A 70 4.10 -10.93 10.37
C ALA A 70 4.33 -9.40 10.29
N VAL A 71 5.00 -8.81 11.28
CA VAL A 71 5.37 -7.39 11.26
C VAL A 71 6.32 -7.09 10.10
N ALA A 72 7.33 -7.93 9.86
CA ALA A 72 8.24 -7.76 8.73
C ALA A 72 7.50 -7.82 7.38
N PHE A 73 6.57 -8.76 7.23
CA PHE A 73 5.71 -8.86 6.05
C PHE A 73 4.84 -7.60 5.86
N GLN A 74 4.20 -7.13 6.94
CA GLN A 74 3.36 -5.94 6.90
C GLN A 74 4.16 -4.69 6.45
N GLN A 75 5.39 -4.53 6.92
CA GLN A 75 6.27 -3.45 6.49
C GLN A 75 6.60 -3.53 4.99
N GLN A 76 6.90 -4.72 4.47
CA GLN A 76 7.14 -4.92 3.03
C GLN A 76 5.88 -4.64 2.21
N PHE A 77 4.72 -5.06 2.69
CA PHE A 77 3.44 -4.80 2.05
C PHE A 77 3.16 -3.30 1.95
N MET A 78 3.35 -2.54 3.02
CA MET A 78 3.18 -1.08 3.02
C MET A 78 4.16 -0.38 2.07
N GLN A 79 5.43 -0.81 2.03
CA GLN A 79 6.41 -0.28 1.07
C GLN A 79 5.97 -0.52 -0.38
N ALA A 80 5.50 -1.73 -0.68
CA ALA A 80 4.98 -2.06 -2.02
C ALA A 80 3.74 -1.22 -2.37
N LEU A 81 2.82 -1.03 -1.41
CA LEU A 81 1.62 -0.23 -1.60
C LEU A 81 1.95 1.25 -1.90
N SER A 82 2.86 1.84 -1.13
CA SER A 82 3.34 3.21 -1.35
C SER A 82 4.09 3.35 -2.68
N GLY A 83 4.96 2.39 -3.03
CA GLY A 83 5.66 2.36 -4.31
C GLY A 83 4.71 2.21 -5.51
N GLY A 84 3.66 1.40 -5.37
CA GLY A 84 2.61 1.26 -6.38
C GLY A 84 1.82 2.55 -6.56
N ALA A 85 1.45 3.23 -5.47
CA ALA A 85 0.81 4.54 -5.51
C ALA A 85 1.67 5.57 -6.27
N GLY A 86 2.96 5.66 -5.93
CA GLY A 86 3.91 6.54 -6.64
C GLY A 86 4.05 6.21 -8.12
N SER A 87 4.03 4.93 -8.48
CA SER A 87 4.08 4.49 -9.87
C SER A 87 2.85 4.96 -10.66
N TYR A 88 1.65 4.80 -10.12
CA TYR A 88 0.42 5.28 -10.77
C TYR A 88 0.39 6.81 -10.87
N ALA A 89 0.76 7.53 -9.82
CA ALA A 89 0.86 8.99 -9.85
C ALA A 89 1.84 9.48 -10.92
N SER A 90 2.99 8.81 -11.06
CA SER A 90 3.98 9.15 -12.10
C SER A 90 3.48 8.89 -13.52
N ALA A 91 2.71 7.81 -13.72
CA ALA A 91 2.11 7.46 -15.01
C ALA A 91 1.04 8.49 -15.41
N GLU A 92 0.22 8.93 -14.47
CA GLU A 92 -0.78 9.98 -14.69
C GLU A 92 -0.10 11.32 -15.02
N ALA A 93 0.91 11.72 -14.25
CA ALA A 93 1.68 12.94 -14.51
C ALA A 93 2.35 12.92 -15.90
N THR A 94 2.93 11.79 -16.29
CA THR A 94 3.56 11.61 -17.62
C THR A 94 2.52 11.71 -18.73
N SER A 95 1.36 11.07 -18.55
CA SER A 95 0.26 11.13 -19.52
C SER A 95 -0.30 12.55 -19.65
N ALA A 96 -0.47 13.26 -18.54
CA ALA A 96 -0.91 14.65 -18.52
C ALA A 96 0.12 15.59 -19.19
N ALA A 97 1.42 15.37 -18.94
CA ALA A 97 2.49 16.13 -19.59
C ALA A 97 2.52 15.89 -21.11
N PHE A 98 2.30 14.65 -21.55
CA PHE A 98 2.20 14.33 -22.97
C PHE A 98 1.05 15.09 -23.63
N LEU A 99 -0.14 15.13 -23.03
CA LEU A 99 -1.29 15.89 -23.56
C LEU A 99 -1.05 17.41 -23.62
N GLN A 100 -0.10 17.93 -22.83
CA GLN A 100 0.26 19.35 -22.83
C GLN A 100 1.42 19.68 -23.79
N LEU A 101 1.98 18.70 -24.50
CA LEU A 101 3.07 18.94 -25.45
C LEU A 101 2.62 19.93 -26.54
N PRO A 102 3.36 21.04 -26.75
CA PRO A 102 3.00 22.05 -27.75
C PRO A 102 2.87 21.48 -29.16
N GLY A 103 3.64 20.44 -29.49
CA GLY A 103 3.60 19.77 -30.79
C GLY A 103 2.26 19.10 -31.08
N LEU A 104 1.63 18.45 -30.09
CA LEU A 104 0.31 17.83 -30.27
C LEU A 104 -0.79 18.87 -30.41
N GLN A 105 -0.74 19.93 -29.60
CA GLN A 105 -1.68 21.05 -29.70
C GLN A 105 -1.54 21.79 -31.04
N ALA A 106 -0.30 21.93 -31.54
CA ALA A 106 -0.03 22.54 -32.84
C ALA A 106 -0.55 21.67 -34.00
N VAL A 107 -0.42 20.34 -33.91
CA VAL A 107 -1.00 19.40 -34.89
C VAL A 107 -2.52 19.51 -34.89
N GLU A 108 -3.17 19.51 -33.73
CA GLU A 108 -4.62 19.68 -33.62
C GLU A 108 -5.08 20.99 -34.25
N ARG A 109 -4.44 22.11 -33.90
CA ARG A 109 -4.74 23.43 -34.49
C ARG A 109 -4.55 23.44 -36.00
N ASN A 110 -3.45 22.87 -36.49
CA ASN A 110 -3.17 22.81 -37.93
C ASN A 110 -4.24 21.99 -38.68
N LEU A 111 -4.69 20.88 -38.11
CA LEU A 111 -5.77 20.07 -38.67
C LEU A 111 -7.09 20.84 -38.72
N LEU A 112 -7.44 21.54 -37.64
CA LEU A 112 -8.63 22.39 -37.58
C LEU A 112 -8.56 23.53 -38.60
N ASP A 113 -7.42 24.22 -38.68
CA ASP A 113 -7.21 25.33 -39.62
C ASP A 113 -7.28 24.86 -41.08
N THR A 114 -6.64 23.72 -41.38
CA THR A 114 -6.68 23.11 -42.72
C THR A 114 -8.10 22.70 -43.09
N PHE A 115 -8.82 22.06 -42.18
CA PHE A 115 -10.21 21.66 -42.41
C PHE A 115 -11.12 22.88 -42.61
N ASN A 116 -11.00 23.89 -41.76
CA ASN A 116 -11.76 25.14 -41.88
C ASN A 116 -11.48 25.85 -43.21
N ALA A 117 -10.21 25.88 -43.66
CA ALA A 117 -9.84 26.44 -44.95
C ALA A 117 -10.48 25.67 -46.13
N TYR A 118 -10.50 24.34 -46.07
CA TYR A 118 -11.20 23.52 -47.06
C TYR A 118 -12.70 23.76 -47.05
N SER A 119 -13.33 23.84 -45.87
CA SER A 119 -14.75 24.12 -45.73
C SER A 119 -15.08 25.47 -46.36
N LEU A 120 -14.38 26.56 -45.99
CA LEU A 120 -14.58 27.89 -46.56
C LEU A 120 -14.46 27.90 -48.09
N THR A 121 -13.52 27.13 -48.65
CA THR A 121 -13.33 27.02 -50.11
C THR A 121 -14.51 26.30 -50.79
N PHE A 122 -15.13 25.33 -50.11
CA PHE A 122 -16.21 24.52 -50.67
C PHE A 122 -17.61 25.13 -50.42
N THR A 123 -17.85 25.73 -49.25
CA THR A 123 -19.15 26.28 -48.84
C THR A 123 -19.27 27.78 -49.05
N GLY A 124 -18.15 28.50 -49.23
CA GLY A 124 -18.13 29.96 -49.42
C GLY A 124 -18.57 30.77 -48.19
N ARG A 125 -18.74 30.10 -47.05
CA ARG A 125 -19.11 30.61 -45.73
C ARG A 125 -18.57 29.69 -44.67
#